data_AF-A0A7Z7K699-F1
#
_entry.id   AF-A0A7Z7K699-F1
#
_cell.length_a   1.000
_cell.length_b   1.000
_cell.length_c   1.000
_cell.angle_alpha   90.00
_cell.angle_beta   90.00
_cell.angle_gamma   90.00
#
_symmetry.space_group_name_H-M   'P 1'
#
loop_
_entity.id
_entity.type
_entity.pdbx_description
1 polymer ?
#
loop_
_entity_poly.entity_id
_entity_poly.type
_entity_poly.pdbx_seq_one_letter_code
_entity_poly.pdbx_strand_id
1 'polypeptide(L)'
;MSNRSILDERLCFTVSETHRLFNKFYQKALDEFQLTYLQYVILLVLWEEDHRHMKEELSYALSLNSNTLTPVLKRMENRGWIVRVKPRDDKRQLIIHLSNKGIESQDAVVNAVQSCGYFFSEISPESYQKTVSALSSLNQVIKSHL
;
A
#
# COMPACT_ATOMS: atom_id res chain seq x y z
N MET A 1 -16.30 34.01 -5.22
CA MET A 1 -14.94 33.81 -4.66
C MET A 1 -15.06 32.67 -3.66
N SER A 2 -14.63 31.46 -4.04
CA SER A 2 -14.77 30.28 -3.19
C SER A 2 -13.81 30.40 -2.01
N ASN A 3 -14.34 30.29 -0.79
CA ASN A 3 -13.60 30.40 0.46
C ASN A 3 -12.67 29.16 0.60
N ARG A 4 -11.45 29.23 0.05
CA ARG A 4 -10.43 28.19 0.25
C ARG A 4 -10.11 28.14 1.73
N SER A 5 -10.29 26.98 2.34
CA SER A 5 -10.01 26.78 3.74
C SER A 5 -8.50 26.91 3.97
N ILE A 6 -8.08 27.49 5.10
CA ILE A 6 -6.67 27.54 5.54
C ILE A 6 -6.03 26.15 5.48
N LEU A 7 -6.82 25.09 5.61
CA LEU A 7 -6.37 23.70 5.51
C LEU A 7 -6.03 23.30 4.06
N ASP A 8 -6.77 23.76 3.07
CA ASP A 8 -6.56 23.42 1.65
C ASP A 8 -5.24 24.00 1.11
N GLU A 9 -4.72 25.02 1.77
CA GLU A 9 -3.42 25.66 1.48
C GLU A 9 -2.25 24.97 2.19
N ARG A 10 -2.49 24.01 3.09
CA ARG A 10 -1.44 23.29 3.80
C ARG A 10 -1.13 21.97 3.11
N LEU A 11 0.10 21.85 2.60
CA LEU A 11 0.62 20.65 1.94
C LEU A 11 0.33 19.34 2.71
N CYS A 12 0.55 19.31 4.02
CA CYS A 12 0.29 18.13 4.85
C CYS A 12 -1.19 17.71 4.83
N PHE A 13 -2.10 18.68 4.85
CA PHE A 13 -3.53 18.40 4.81
C PHE A 13 -3.96 17.90 3.43
N THR A 14 -3.51 18.55 2.35
CA THR A 14 -3.78 18.12 0.97
C THR A 14 -3.28 16.70 0.71
N VAL A 15 -2.07 16.36 1.17
CA VAL A 15 -1.52 15.00 1.06
C VAL A 15 -2.35 14.00 1.86
N SER A 16 -2.73 14.35 3.09
CA SER A 16 -3.57 13.49 3.95
C SER A 16 -4.96 13.27 3.34
N GLU A 17 -5.54 14.31 2.75
CA GLU A 17 -6.82 14.23 2.03
C GLU A 17 -6.70 13.31 0.82
N THR A 18 -5.67 13.50 0.00
CA THR A 18 -5.38 12.66 -1.16
C THR A 18 -5.23 11.19 -0.75
N HIS A 19 -4.51 10.91 0.33
CA HIS A 19 -4.37 9.55 0.86
C HIS A 19 -5.73 8.93 1.25
N ARG A 20 -6.60 9.68 1.92
CA ARG A 20 -7.96 9.21 2.26
C ARG A 20 -8.81 8.97 1.02
N LEU A 21 -8.67 9.82 -0.01
CA LEU A 21 -9.37 9.65 -1.28
C LEU A 21 -8.88 8.39 -2.01
N PHE A 22 -7.58 8.14 -2.07
CA PHE A 22 -7.04 6.88 -2.61
C PHE A 22 -7.58 5.66 -1.87
N ASN A 23 -7.60 5.68 -0.53
CA ASN A 23 -8.17 4.59 0.25
C ASN A 23 -9.63 4.30 -0.17
N LYS A 24 -10.48 5.33 -0.22
CA LYS A 24 -11.89 5.18 -0.63
C LYS A 24 -12.04 4.70 -2.06
N PHE A 25 -11.21 5.24 -2.95
CA PHE A 25 -11.24 4.94 -4.37
C PHE A 25 -10.93 3.47 -4.64
N TYR A 26 -9.81 2.97 -4.12
CA TYR A 26 -9.41 1.57 -4.27
C TYR A 26 -10.33 0.62 -3.50
N GLN A 27 -10.91 1.05 -2.37
CA GLN A 27 -11.78 0.19 -1.58
C GLN A 27 -12.96 -0.35 -2.40
N LYS A 28 -13.51 0.44 -3.33
CA LYS A 28 -14.62 0.01 -4.19
C LYS A 28 -14.28 -1.23 -5.03
N ALA A 29 -13.07 -1.31 -5.57
CA ALA A 29 -12.60 -2.49 -6.32
C ALA A 29 -12.17 -3.64 -5.40
N LEU A 30 -11.67 -3.31 -4.21
CA LEU A 30 -11.10 -4.29 -3.29
C LEU A 30 -12.16 -4.98 -2.39
N ASP A 31 -13.37 -4.43 -2.33
CA ASP A 31 -14.46 -4.93 -1.49
C ASP A 31 -14.83 -6.39 -1.79
N GLU A 32 -14.86 -6.79 -3.08
CA GLU A 32 -15.19 -8.17 -3.47
C GLU A 32 -14.15 -9.18 -2.94
N PHE A 33 -12.89 -8.75 -2.79
CA PHE A 33 -11.81 -9.55 -2.24
C PHE A 33 -11.71 -9.44 -0.71
N GLN A 34 -12.54 -8.60 -0.09
CA GLN A 34 -12.45 -8.22 1.31
C GLN A 34 -11.04 -7.73 1.67
N LEU A 35 -10.44 -6.93 0.81
CA LEU A 35 -9.13 -6.31 1.01
C LEU A 35 -9.30 -4.84 1.36
N THR A 36 -8.43 -4.32 2.20
CA THR A 36 -8.24 -2.86 2.35
C THR A 36 -7.12 -2.40 1.42
N TYR A 37 -7.06 -1.10 1.10
CA TYR A 37 -5.96 -0.55 0.30
C TYR A 37 -4.58 -0.92 0.84
N LEU A 38 -4.35 -0.80 2.15
CA LEU A 38 -3.07 -1.21 2.74
C LEU A 38 -2.76 -2.71 2.57
N GLN A 39 -3.76 -3.60 2.62
CA GLN A 39 -3.56 -5.03 2.41
C GLN A 39 -3.23 -5.32 0.95
N TYR A 40 -3.86 -4.60 0.01
CA TYR A 40 -3.51 -4.65 -1.40
C TYR A 40 -2.07 -4.18 -1.66
N VAL A 41 -1.63 -3.07 -1.05
CA VAL A 41 -0.24 -2.59 -1.19
C VAL A 41 0.77 -3.61 -0.63
N ILE A 42 0.43 -4.31 0.46
CA ILE A 42 1.26 -5.43 0.96
C ILE A 42 1.33 -6.55 -0.09
N LEU A 43 0.21 -6.90 -0.74
CA LEU A 43 0.21 -7.93 -1.79
C LEU A 43 1.03 -7.50 -3.01
N LEU A 44 1.00 -6.22 -3.42
CA LEU A 44 1.85 -5.71 -4.50
C LEU A 44 3.33 -5.98 -4.22
N VAL A 45 3.81 -5.64 -3.02
CA VAL A 45 5.20 -5.90 -2.63
C VAL A 45 5.49 -7.41 -2.65
N LEU A 46 4.58 -8.23 -2.11
CA LEU A 46 4.74 -9.69 -2.11
C LEU A 46 4.65 -10.30 -3.52
N TRP A 47 4.01 -9.65 -4.50
CA TRP A 47 3.94 -10.17 -5.87
C TRP A 47 5.18 -9.82 -6.71
N GLU A 48 5.97 -8.81 -6.31
CA GLU A 48 7.16 -8.38 -7.05
C GLU A 48 8.37 -9.32 -6.89
N GLU A 49 8.65 -9.86 -5.69
CA GLU A 49 9.87 -10.66 -5.46
C GLU A 49 9.61 -11.97 -4.69
N ASP A 50 9.85 -13.12 -5.35
CA ASP A 50 9.90 -14.50 -4.81
C ASP A 50 8.74 -14.93 -3.89
N HIS A 51 7.70 -14.10 -3.80
CA HIS A 51 6.56 -14.20 -2.92
C HIS A 51 6.89 -14.21 -1.43
N ARG A 52 8.04 -13.64 -1.03
CA ARG A 52 8.60 -13.77 0.32
C ARG A 52 9.33 -12.53 0.77
N HIS A 53 9.00 -12.07 1.99
CA HIS A 53 9.76 -11.01 2.64
C HIS A 53 9.85 -11.25 4.14
N MET A 54 10.94 -10.80 4.75
CA MET A 54 10.98 -10.59 6.18
C MET A 54 10.02 -9.46 6.56
N LYS A 55 9.39 -9.56 7.74
CA LYS A 55 8.50 -8.50 8.24
C LYS A 55 9.21 -7.14 8.30
N GLU A 56 10.50 -7.12 8.64
CA GLU A 56 11.33 -5.93 8.70
C GLU A 56 11.53 -5.32 7.30
N GLU A 57 11.72 -6.17 6.27
CA GLU A 57 11.81 -5.73 4.87
C GLU A 57 10.49 -5.14 4.38
N LEU A 58 9.35 -5.78 4.69
CA LEU A 58 8.03 -5.22 4.38
C LEU A 58 7.81 -3.88 5.10
N SER A 59 8.23 -3.78 6.36
CA SER A 59 8.12 -2.55 7.14
C SER A 59 8.95 -1.43 6.50
N TYR A 60 10.16 -1.75 6.03
CA TYR A 60 11.03 -0.82 5.32
C TYR A 60 10.44 -0.40 3.96
N ALA A 61 10.06 -1.37 3.11
CA ALA A 61 9.48 -1.13 1.79
C ALA A 61 8.23 -0.25 1.85
N LEU A 62 7.36 -0.48 2.84
CA LEU A 62 6.12 0.27 3.03
C LEU A 62 6.29 1.55 3.85
N SER A 63 7.49 1.81 4.39
CA SER A 63 7.73 2.89 5.36
C SER A 63 6.74 2.84 6.54
N LEU A 64 6.46 1.63 7.05
CA LEU A 64 5.54 1.38 8.16
C LEU A 64 6.25 0.81 9.37
N ASN A 65 5.76 1.18 10.55
CA ASN A 65 6.25 0.66 11.81
C ASN A 65 5.81 -0.81 11.96
N SER A 66 6.70 -1.66 12.49
CA SER A 66 6.42 -3.08 12.78
C SER A 66 5.16 -3.32 13.63
N ASN A 67 4.82 -2.37 14.51
CA ASN A 67 3.63 -2.44 15.38
C ASN A 67 2.33 -2.23 14.59
N THR A 68 2.37 -1.42 13.52
CA THR A 68 1.26 -1.19 12.59
C THR A 68 1.05 -2.41 11.69
N LEU A 69 2.15 -3.02 11.23
CA LEU A 69 2.09 -4.11 10.26
C LEU A 69 1.61 -5.44 10.87
N THR A 70 1.97 -5.71 12.14
CA THR A 70 1.61 -6.96 12.83
C THR A 70 0.11 -7.29 12.83
N PRO A 71 -0.80 -6.39 13.26
CA PRO A 71 -2.23 -6.67 13.24
C PRO A 71 -2.80 -6.80 11.83
N VAL A 72 -2.22 -6.10 10.84
CA VAL A 72 -2.63 -6.20 9.44
C VAL A 72 -2.28 -7.57 8.88
N LEU A 73 -1.04 -8.01 9.04
CA LEU A 73 -0.57 -9.33 8.60
C LEU A 73 -1.36 -10.46 9.27
N LYS A 74 -1.65 -10.36 10.58
CA LYS A 74 -2.47 -11.36 11.27
C LYS A 74 -3.88 -11.47 10.66
N ARG A 75 -4.49 -10.34 10.28
CA ARG A 75 -5.80 -10.36 9.60
C ARG A 75 -5.71 -10.96 8.19
N MET A 76 -4.65 -10.65 7.45
CA MET A 76 -4.43 -11.21 6.11
C MET A 76 -4.23 -12.73 6.18
N GLU A 77 -3.45 -13.22 7.15
CA GLU A 77 -3.27 -14.65 7.41
C GLU A 77 -4.60 -15.33 7.74
N ASN A 78 -5.39 -14.75 8.66
CA ASN A 78 -6.71 -15.29 9.00
C ASN A 78 -7.69 -15.34 7.81
N ARG A 79 -7.54 -14.44 6.83
CA ARG A 79 -8.33 -14.40 5.59
C ARG A 79 -7.71 -15.25 4.46
N GLY A 80 -6.64 -15.97 4.77
CA GLY A 80 -5.94 -16.86 3.86
C GLY A 80 -5.24 -16.15 2.72
N TRP A 81 -4.82 -14.89 2.88
CA TRP A 81 -4.04 -14.18 1.84
C TRP A 81 -2.55 -14.53 1.92
N ILE A 82 -2.03 -14.66 3.13
CA ILE A 82 -0.61 -14.89 3.41
C ILE A 82 -0.41 -16.04 4.40
N VAL A 83 0.81 -16.54 4.48
CA VAL A 83 1.29 -17.46 5.51
C VAL A 83 2.43 -16.80 6.27
N ARG A 84 2.44 -16.91 7.60
CA ARG A 84 3.50 -16.34 8.45
C ARG A 84 4.32 -17.46 9.06
N VAL A 85 5.60 -17.50 8.72
CA VAL A 85 6.53 -18.56 9.15
C VAL A 85 7.57 -17.98 10.09
N LYS A 86 7.79 -18.65 11.22
CA LYS A 86 8.96 -18.41 12.06
C LYS A 86 10.01 -19.47 11.72
N PRO A 87 11.12 -19.11 11.07
CA PRO A 87 12.15 -20.07 10.74
C PRO A 87 12.73 -20.70 12.01
N ARG A 88 13.21 -21.95 11.88
CA ARG A 88 13.78 -22.70 13.01
C ARG A 88 15.08 -22.08 13.51
N ASP A 89 15.85 -21.50 12.59
CA ASP A 89 17.21 -21.04 12.83
C ASP A 89 17.28 -19.63 13.46
N ASP A 90 16.28 -18.78 13.23
CA ASP A 90 16.09 -17.54 14.01
C ASP A 90 14.60 -17.25 14.25
N LYS A 91 14.11 -17.62 15.45
CA LYS A 91 12.71 -17.39 15.86
C LYS A 91 12.34 -15.92 16.04
N ARG A 92 13.32 -15.00 15.98
CA ARG A 92 13.10 -13.55 16.04
C ARG A 92 12.64 -13.02 14.69
N GLN A 93 12.94 -13.72 13.60
CA GLN A 93 12.52 -13.35 12.26
C GLN A 93 11.12 -13.89 11.97
N LEU A 94 10.31 -13.09 11.28
CA LEU A 94 9.00 -13.49 10.79
C LEU A 94 8.99 -13.35 9.27
N ILE A 95 8.96 -14.48 8.58
CA ILE A 95 8.90 -14.54 7.12
C ILE A 95 7.43 -14.55 6.72
N ILE A 96 7.11 -13.72 5.73
CA ILE A 96 5.77 -13.57 5.18
C ILE A 96 5.76 -14.13 3.76
N HIS A 97 4.85 -15.07 3.50
CA HIS A 97 4.67 -15.68 2.19
C HIS A 97 3.26 -15.38 1.66
N LEU A 98 3.09 -15.33 0.34
CA LEU A 98 1.75 -15.53 -0.21
C LEU A 98 1.27 -16.96 0.07
N SER A 99 -0.01 -17.09 0.36
CA SER A 99 -0.70 -18.38 0.31
C SER A 99 -1.06 -18.74 -1.13
N ASN A 100 -1.54 -19.96 -1.39
CA ASN A 100 -2.07 -20.34 -2.71
C ASN A 100 -3.15 -19.36 -3.19
N LYS A 101 -4.10 -19.01 -2.32
CA LYS A 101 -5.11 -17.99 -2.63
C LYS A 101 -4.47 -16.65 -3.03
N GLY A 102 -3.45 -16.21 -2.28
CA GLY A 102 -2.75 -14.95 -2.55
C GLY A 102 -2.03 -14.93 -3.90
N ILE A 103 -1.47 -16.08 -4.31
CA ILE A 103 -0.83 -16.24 -5.62
C ILE A 103 -1.88 -16.27 -6.73
N GLU A 104 -2.88 -17.15 -6.62
CA GLU A 104 -3.91 -17.35 -7.66
C GLU A 104 -4.82 -16.14 -7.87
N SER A 105 -4.97 -15.28 -6.86
CA SER A 105 -5.85 -14.11 -6.93
C SER A 105 -5.18 -12.87 -7.54
N GLN A 106 -3.88 -12.91 -7.89
CA GLN A 106 -3.13 -11.73 -8.35
C GLN A 106 -3.80 -11.03 -9.52
N ASP A 107 -4.05 -11.76 -10.61
CA ASP A 107 -4.63 -11.19 -11.82
C ASP A 107 -6.03 -10.63 -11.57
N ALA A 108 -6.86 -11.35 -10.80
CA ALA A 108 -8.21 -10.91 -10.48
C ALA A 108 -8.21 -9.58 -9.70
N VAL A 109 -7.36 -9.47 -8.67
CA VAL A 109 -7.24 -8.25 -7.84
C VAL A 109 -6.66 -7.10 -8.65
N VAL A 110 -5.60 -7.33 -9.42
CA VAL A 110 -4.95 -6.30 -10.25
C VAL A 110 -5.93 -5.79 -11.31
N ASN A 111 -6.67 -6.67 -11.98
CA ASN A 111 -7.67 -6.28 -12.99
C ASN A 111 -8.81 -5.47 -12.38
N ALA A 112 -9.32 -5.86 -11.20
CA ALA A 112 -10.35 -5.10 -10.51
C ALA A 112 -9.86 -3.68 -10.16
N VAL A 113 -8.62 -3.54 -9.70
CA VAL A 113 -8.01 -2.23 -9.39
C VAL A 113 -7.74 -1.42 -10.66
N GLN A 114 -7.26 -2.04 -11.74
CA GLN A 114 -7.02 -1.39 -13.03
C GLN A 114 -8.31 -0.86 -13.66
N SER A 115 -9.44 -1.54 -13.46
CA SER A 115 -10.75 -1.06 -13.90
C SER A 115 -11.15 0.28 -13.24
N CYS A 116 -10.62 0.56 -12.04
CA CYS A 116 -10.71 1.89 -11.43
C CYS A 116 -9.67 2.86 -12.02
N GLY A 117 -8.52 2.35 -12.47
CA GLY A 117 -7.39 3.12 -13.01
C GLY A 117 -7.68 4.07 -14.17
N TYR A 118 -8.84 3.96 -14.83
CA TYR A 118 -9.30 4.96 -15.82
C TYR A 118 -9.29 6.40 -15.29
N PHE A 119 -9.39 6.62 -13.98
CA PHE A 119 -9.26 7.96 -13.39
C PHE A 119 -7.89 8.60 -13.65
N PHE A 120 -6.80 7.83 -13.61
CA PHE A 120 -5.47 8.39 -13.89
C PHE A 120 -5.28 8.73 -15.37
N SER A 121 -6.15 8.27 -16.26
CA SER A 121 -6.14 8.70 -17.67
C SER A 121 -6.51 10.17 -17.83
N GLU A 122 -7.16 10.78 -16.83
CA GLU A 122 -7.41 12.22 -16.79
C GLU A 122 -6.14 13.03 -16.46
N ILE A 123 -5.10 12.37 -15.94
CA ILE A 123 -3.80 12.98 -15.65
C ILE A 123 -2.85 12.67 -16.80
N SER A 124 -2.30 13.70 -17.43
CA SER A 124 -1.30 13.49 -18.48
C SER A 124 -0.06 12.75 -17.92
N PRO A 125 0.63 11.92 -18.72
CA PRO A 125 1.84 11.24 -18.27
C PRO A 125 2.89 12.19 -17.68
N GLU A 126 3.02 13.40 -18.24
CA GLU A 126 3.91 14.44 -17.72
C GLU A 126 3.47 14.94 -16.33
N SER A 127 2.18 15.22 -16.14
CA SER A 127 1.65 15.68 -14.86
C SER A 127 1.76 14.59 -13.78
N TYR A 128 1.52 13.34 -14.16
CA TYR A 128 1.73 12.18 -13.28
C TYR A 128 3.18 12.11 -12.81
N GLN A 129 4.14 12.14 -13.74
CA GLN A 129 5.56 12.07 -13.42
C GLN A 129 6.03 13.24 -12.56
N LYS A 130 5.57 14.47 -12.85
CA LYS A 130 5.85 15.65 -12.01
C LYS A 130 5.32 15.47 -10.59
N THR A 131 4.12 14.93 -10.43
CA THR A 131 3.49 14.69 -9.12
C THR A 131 4.28 13.66 -8.32
N VAL A 132 4.65 12.53 -8.94
CA VAL A 132 5.47 11.49 -8.28
C VAL A 132 6.83 12.04 -7.86
N SER A 133 7.49 12.82 -8.72
CA SER A 133 8.77 13.44 -8.40
C SER A 133 8.67 14.40 -7.21
N ALA A 134 7.68 15.30 -7.22
CA ALA A 134 7.46 16.26 -6.13
C ALA A 134 7.17 15.57 -4.78
N LEU A 135 6.32 14.54 -4.78
CA LEU A 135 6.03 13.76 -3.57
C LEU A 135 7.25 12.97 -3.09
N SER A 136 8.05 12.43 -4.00
CA SER A 136 9.29 11.72 -3.67
C SER A 136 10.32 12.64 -3.01
N SER A 137 10.51 13.84 -3.56
CA SER A 137 11.38 14.85 -2.95
C SER A 137 10.87 15.29 -1.58
N LEU A 138 9.56 15.51 -1.42
CA LEU A 138 8.95 15.82 -0.13
C LEU A 138 9.22 14.71 0.90
N ASN A 139 9.04 13.45 0.50
CA ASN A 139 9.30 12.30 1.37
C ASN A 139 10.76 12.23 1.82
N GLN A 140 11.72 12.54 0.94
CA GLN A 140 13.14 12.58 1.30
C GLN A 140 13.44 13.68 2.34
N VAL A 141 12.90 14.88 2.14
CA VAL A 141 13.05 16.00 3.09
C VAL A 141 12.44 15.66 4.45
N ILE A 142 11.26 15.04 4.49
CA ILE A 142 10.65 14.63 5.76
C ILE A 142 11.49 13.55 6.45
N LYS A 143 11.94 12.53 5.70
CA LYS A 143 12.75 11.43 6.25
C LYS A 143 14.09 11.91 6.81
N SER A 144 14.68 12.99 6.30
CA SER A 144 15.93 13.53 6.86
C SER A 144 15.78 14.22 8.22
N HIS A 145 14.55 14.36 8.71
CA HIS A 145 14.21 15.02 9.98
C HIS A 145 13.48 14.10 10.97
N LEU A 146 13.37 12.80 10.67
CA LEU A 146 12.81 11.75 11.54
C LEU A 146 13.94 10.87 12.09
#